data_AF-K1YJ52-F1
#
_entry.id   AF-K1YJ52-F1
#
_cell.length_a   1.000
_cell.length_b   1.000
_cell.length_c   1.000
_cell.angle_alpha   90.00
_cell.angle_beta   90.00
_cell.angle_gamma   90.00
#
_symmetry.space_group_name_H-M   'P 1'
#
loop_
_entity.id
_entity.type
_entity.pdbx_description
1 polymer ?
#
loop_
_entity_poly.entity_id
_entity_poly.type
_entity_poly.pdbx_seq_one_letter_code
_entity_poly.pdbx_strand_id
1 'polypeptide(L)'
;MKKIVLAVVLAVFAASAAHAFGTDKFKDEVEKEAGAVKLVREVMNGGYDMITTEELQAVIKAGGDVVIVDTMPYEDSYRKGHIPGARQFLFPISDMKEWDSKETDGKSQEDYARLLGPDKNKKIIVYCGFVKCTRSHNGAVWAKKLGYTNVYRHPGGIFAWRGADYQVETGE
;
A
#
# COMPACT_ATOMS: atom_id res chain seq x y z
N MET A 1 13.19 -70.84 -0.09
CA MET A 1 11.76 -70.47 0.00
C MET A 1 11.60 -69.34 1.00
N LYS A 2 10.99 -68.24 0.54
CA LYS A 2 10.18 -67.27 1.28
C LYS A 2 10.74 -66.68 2.60
N LYS A 3 11.09 -65.38 2.55
CA LYS A 3 10.40 -64.26 3.23
C LYS A 3 11.39 -63.11 3.51
N ILE A 4 11.64 -62.26 2.52
CA ILE A 4 12.09 -60.88 2.76
C ILE A 4 11.27 -59.98 1.83
N VAL A 5 10.02 -59.73 2.21
CA VAL A 5 9.20 -58.67 1.63
C VAL A 5 8.32 -58.12 2.75
N LEU A 6 8.88 -57.24 3.60
CA LEU A 6 8.07 -56.33 4.42
C LEU A 6 8.93 -55.20 5.03
N ALA A 7 9.60 -54.40 4.20
CA ALA A 7 10.26 -53.17 4.70
C ALA A 7 10.36 -52.04 3.66
N VAL A 8 9.53 -52.06 2.61
CA VAL A 8 9.61 -51.04 1.53
C VAL A 8 8.31 -50.23 1.35
N VAL A 9 7.22 -50.58 2.03
CA VAL A 9 5.92 -49.90 1.81
C VAL A 9 5.75 -48.62 2.66
N LEU A 10 6.57 -48.38 3.69
CA LEU A 10 6.43 -47.16 4.50
C LEU A 10 7.22 -45.93 4.00
N ALA A 11 8.13 -46.08 3.03
CA ALA A 11 8.92 -44.94 2.54
C ALA A 11 8.27 -44.19 1.37
N VAL A 12 7.21 -44.72 0.75
CA VAL A 12 6.58 -44.12 -0.43
C VAL A 12 5.44 -43.15 -0.07
N PHE A 13 4.95 -43.15 1.17
CA PHE A 13 3.90 -42.21 1.61
C PHE A 13 4.42 -40.88 2.19
N ALA A 14 5.75 -40.69 2.30
CA ALA A 14 6.31 -39.43 2.77
C ALA A 14 6.50 -38.38 1.66
N ALA A 15 6.41 -38.77 0.38
CA ALA A 15 6.65 -37.85 -0.74
C ALA A 15 5.39 -37.11 -1.24
N SER A 16 4.19 -37.50 -0.81
CA SER A 16 2.93 -36.85 -1.20
C SER A 16 2.47 -35.74 -0.25
N ALA A 17 3.09 -35.60 0.93
CA ALA A 17 2.77 -34.53 1.88
C ALA A 17 3.44 -33.18 1.56
N ALA A 18 4.43 -33.15 0.66
CA ALA A 18 5.16 -31.93 0.31
C ALA A 18 4.38 -30.95 -0.60
N HIS A 19 3.21 -31.37 -1.13
CA HIS A 19 2.36 -30.52 -1.97
C HIS A 19 1.19 -29.88 -1.20
N ALA A 20 1.12 -30.04 0.12
CA ALA A 20 -0.03 -29.61 0.92
C ALA A 20 0.09 -28.19 1.50
N PHE A 21 1.19 -27.47 1.31
CA PHE A 21 1.42 -26.16 1.98
C PHE A 21 2.13 -25.09 1.13
N GLY A 22 2.00 -25.13 -0.20
CA GLY A 22 2.59 -24.11 -1.09
C GLY A 22 1.59 -23.60 -2.12
N THR A 23 1.53 -22.29 -2.33
CA THR A 23 0.83 -21.68 -3.45
C THR A 23 1.47 -22.11 -4.78
N ASP A 24 0.68 -22.14 -5.84
CA ASP A 24 1.18 -22.47 -7.18
C ASP A 24 2.03 -21.32 -7.69
N LYS A 25 3.36 -21.48 -7.65
CA LYS A 25 4.32 -20.45 -8.05
C LYS A 25 4.05 -19.85 -9.44
N PHE A 26 3.44 -20.61 -10.36
CA PHE A 26 3.10 -20.12 -11.68
C PHE A 26 1.89 -19.17 -11.63
N LYS A 27 0.89 -19.48 -10.79
CA LYS A 27 -0.24 -18.58 -10.54
C LYS A 27 0.18 -17.33 -9.78
N ASP A 28 1.06 -17.47 -8.79
CA ASP A 28 1.60 -16.35 -8.03
C ASP A 28 2.36 -15.37 -8.92
N GLU A 29 3.12 -15.88 -9.89
CA GLU A 29 3.84 -15.04 -10.84
C GLU A 29 2.89 -14.24 -11.74
N VAL A 30 1.80 -14.84 -12.23
CA VAL A 30 0.76 -14.14 -13.00
C VAL A 30 0.13 -13.01 -12.17
N GLU A 31 -0.15 -13.24 -10.89
CA GLU A 31 -0.68 -12.20 -10.01
C GLU A 31 0.31 -11.06 -9.76
N LYS A 32 1.59 -11.41 -9.56
CA LYS A 32 2.67 -10.44 -9.36
C LYS A 32 2.86 -9.56 -10.59
N GLU A 33 2.92 -10.15 -11.78
CA GLU A 33 3.05 -9.43 -13.04
C GLU A 33 1.88 -8.45 -13.22
N ALA A 34 0.65 -8.93 -13.09
CA ALA A 34 -0.54 -8.10 -13.24
C ALA A 34 -0.57 -6.93 -12.25
N GLY A 35 -0.20 -7.18 -10.99
CA GLY A 35 -0.11 -6.15 -9.96
C GLY A 35 0.97 -5.12 -10.24
N ALA A 36 2.17 -5.55 -10.63
CA ALA A 36 3.29 -4.66 -10.95
C ALA A 36 2.99 -3.79 -12.17
N VAL A 37 2.48 -4.38 -13.25
CA VAL A 37 2.13 -3.65 -14.48
C VAL A 37 1.01 -2.65 -14.23
N LYS A 38 -0.02 -3.02 -13.45
CA LYS A 38 -1.08 -2.10 -13.05
C LYS A 38 -0.52 -0.92 -12.26
N LEU A 39 0.30 -1.18 -11.24
CA LEU A 39 0.92 -0.14 -10.41
C LEU A 39 1.74 0.83 -11.26
N VAL A 40 2.62 0.33 -12.15
CA VAL A 40 3.44 1.17 -13.02
C VAL A 40 2.56 2.05 -13.92
N ARG A 41 1.49 1.49 -14.50
CA ARG A 41 0.55 2.27 -15.33
C ARG A 41 -0.17 3.36 -14.52
N GLU A 42 -0.60 3.06 -13.30
CA GLU A 42 -1.20 4.06 -12.40
C GLU A 42 -0.23 5.21 -12.09
N VAL A 43 1.03 4.88 -11.81
CA VAL A 43 2.10 5.86 -11.53
C VAL A 43 2.35 6.75 -12.75
N MET A 44 2.55 6.15 -13.93
CA MET A 44 2.75 6.88 -15.18
C MET A 44 1.57 7.79 -15.53
N ASN A 45 0.33 7.28 -15.41
CA ASN A 45 -0.87 8.05 -15.70
C ASN A 45 -1.10 9.18 -14.68
N GLY A 46 -0.73 8.95 -13.42
CA GLY A 46 -0.92 9.91 -12.34
C GLY A 46 0.16 10.98 -12.25
N GLY A 47 1.31 10.81 -12.90
CA GLY A 47 2.39 11.80 -12.92
C GLY A 47 3.04 12.05 -11.55
N TYR A 48 3.07 11.02 -10.71
CA TYR A 48 3.71 11.02 -9.38
C TYR A 48 4.77 9.90 -9.33
N ASP A 49 5.62 9.91 -8.31
CA ASP A 49 6.68 8.90 -8.12
C ASP A 49 6.31 7.86 -7.05
N MET A 50 7.17 6.87 -6.85
CA MET A 50 7.00 5.85 -5.80
C MET A 50 8.11 5.93 -4.75
N ILE A 51 7.77 5.52 -3.53
CA ILE A 51 8.72 5.31 -2.44
C ILE A 51 8.49 3.93 -1.82
N THR A 52 9.57 3.25 -1.48
CA THR A 52 9.55 1.97 -0.76
C THR A 52 9.26 2.17 0.73
N THR A 53 8.94 1.07 1.43
CA THR A 53 8.72 1.10 2.88
C THR A 53 9.99 1.52 3.63
N GLU A 54 11.14 1.01 3.19
CA GLU A 54 12.45 1.29 3.76
C GLU A 54 12.84 2.76 3.56
N GLU A 55 12.66 3.30 2.36
CA GLU A 55 12.93 4.71 2.08
C GLU A 55 12.01 5.64 2.88
N LEU A 56 10.72 5.34 2.97
CA LEU A 56 9.78 6.10 3.81
C LEU A 56 10.22 6.08 5.28
N GLN A 57 10.62 4.92 5.79
CA GLN A 57 11.09 4.84 7.16
C GLN A 57 12.41 5.59 7.38
N ALA A 58 13.32 5.59 6.40
CA ALA A 58 14.53 6.39 6.45
C ALA A 58 14.22 7.90 6.50
N VAL A 59 13.23 8.36 5.72
CA VAL A 59 12.75 9.76 5.75
C VAL A 59 12.22 10.13 7.13
N ILE A 60 11.40 9.28 7.75
CA ILE A 60 10.83 9.53 9.09
C ILE A 60 11.94 9.55 10.14
N LYS A 61 12.85 8.56 10.16
CA LYS A 61 13.97 8.50 11.11
C LYS A 61 14.91 9.69 11.02
N ALA A 62 15.09 10.25 9.83
CA ALA A 62 15.91 11.43 9.62
C ALA A 62 15.24 12.73 10.11
N GLY A 63 13.99 12.68 10.61
CA GLY A 63 13.21 13.87 10.94
C GLY A 63 12.86 14.69 9.70
N GLY A 64 12.73 14.02 8.55
CA GLY A 64 12.46 14.67 7.27
C GLY A 64 11.16 15.46 7.32
N ASP A 65 11.23 16.71 6.86
CA ASP A 65 10.06 17.58 6.81
C ASP A 65 9.16 17.19 5.62
N VAL A 66 8.21 16.29 5.87
CA VAL A 66 7.33 15.68 4.87
C VAL A 66 5.86 15.69 5.28
N VAL A 67 4.97 15.55 4.30
CA VAL A 67 3.55 15.29 4.55
C VAL A 67 3.26 13.83 4.22
N ILE A 68 2.78 13.06 5.20
CA ILE A 68 2.35 11.68 5.01
C ILE A 68 0.82 11.65 5.07
N VAL A 69 0.18 11.06 4.06
CA VAL A 69 -1.28 11.02 3.94
C VAL A 69 -1.78 9.57 3.91
N ASP A 70 -2.62 9.22 4.88
CA ASP A 70 -3.39 7.98 4.86
C ASP A 70 -4.72 8.20 4.15
N THR A 71 -4.97 7.45 3.08
CA THR A 71 -6.18 7.58 2.25
C THR A 71 -7.34 6.65 2.63
N MET A 72 -7.20 5.89 3.71
CA MET A 72 -8.19 4.91 4.18
C MET A 72 -9.23 5.53 5.14
N PRO A 73 -10.37 4.86 5.38
CA PRO A 73 -11.37 5.32 6.34
C PRO A 73 -10.78 5.55 7.74
N TYR A 74 -11.21 6.65 8.38
CA TYR A 74 -10.65 7.06 9.67
C TYR A 74 -10.92 6.03 10.77
N GLU A 75 -12.20 5.73 11.03
CA GLU A 75 -12.62 4.82 12.12
C GLU A 75 -12.19 3.37 11.86
N ASP A 76 -12.39 2.89 10.62
CA ASP A 76 -12.17 1.48 10.30
C ASP A 76 -10.72 1.09 10.07
N SER A 77 -9.83 2.06 9.79
CA SER A 77 -8.42 1.81 9.49
C SER A 77 -7.49 2.72 10.27
N TYR A 78 -7.50 4.03 10.01
CA TYR A 78 -6.48 4.96 10.52
C TYR A 78 -6.38 4.92 12.05
N ARG A 79 -7.53 4.98 12.75
CA ARG A 79 -7.59 4.96 14.22
C ARG A 79 -6.94 3.70 14.80
N LYS A 80 -7.14 2.55 14.14
CA LYS A 80 -6.62 1.23 14.57
C LYS A 80 -5.12 1.06 14.32
N GLY A 81 -4.52 1.93 13.51
CA GLY A 81 -3.08 1.96 13.31
C GLY A 81 -2.69 2.58 11.97
N HIS A 82 -1.81 3.56 12.00
CA HIS A 82 -1.30 4.30 10.85
C HIS A 82 0.22 4.49 10.91
N ILE A 83 0.83 4.91 9.80
CA ILE A 83 2.25 5.23 9.74
C ILE A 83 2.51 6.48 10.63
N PRO A 84 3.58 6.51 11.45
CA PRO A 84 3.84 7.64 12.34
C PRO A 84 3.86 8.99 11.63
N GLY A 85 3.16 9.98 12.21
CA GLY A 85 3.04 11.33 11.66
C GLY A 85 2.14 11.46 10.41
N ALA A 86 1.45 10.38 10.02
CA ALA A 86 0.45 10.44 8.96
C ALA A 86 -0.72 11.35 9.34
N ARG A 87 -1.39 11.89 8.32
CA ARG A 87 -2.66 12.61 8.45
C ARG A 87 -3.70 11.91 7.58
N GLN A 88 -4.90 11.72 8.11
CA GLN A 88 -5.96 11.02 7.39
C GLN A 88 -6.70 11.93 6.41
N PHE A 89 -6.94 11.44 5.19
CA PHE A 89 -7.87 12.03 4.23
C PHE A 89 -8.49 10.95 3.32
N LEU A 90 -9.78 10.66 3.47
CA LEU A 90 -10.42 9.59 2.71
C LEU A 90 -10.43 9.86 1.20
N PHE A 91 -10.07 8.85 0.41
CA PHE A 91 -10.36 8.78 -1.03
C PHE A 91 -11.05 7.46 -1.39
N PRO A 92 -11.89 7.41 -2.44
CA PRO A 92 -12.57 6.19 -2.85
C PRO A 92 -11.63 5.14 -3.45
N ILE A 93 -12.13 3.90 -3.57
CA ILE A 93 -11.44 2.82 -4.29
C ILE A 93 -11.59 3.00 -5.80
N SER A 94 -12.77 3.39 -6.28
CA SER A 94 -12.97 3.71 -7.69
C SER A 94 -12.11 4.90 -8.12
N ASP A 95 -11.74 4.94 -9.40
CA ASP A 95 -11.02 6.08 -9.98
C ASP A 95 -11.86 7.36 -9.86
N MET A 96 -11.26 8.40 -9.28
CA MET A 96 -11.93 9.65 -8.94
C MET A 96 -11.56 10.73 -9.97
N LYS A 97 -12.19 10.66 -11.14
CA LYS A 97 -11.92 11.57 -12.26
C LYS A 97 -12.27 13.01 -11.93
N GLU A 98 -13.43 13.19 -11.31
CA GLU A 98 -13.97 14.45 -10.82
C GLU A 98 -14.11 14.37 -9.30
N TRP A 99 -14.05 15.52 -8.63
CA TRP A 99 -14.17 15.54 -7.17
C TRP A 99 -15.63 15.38 -6.75
N ASP A 100 -15.89 14.40 -5.89
CA ASP A 100 -17.14 14.17 -5.19
C ASP A 100 -16.86 14.13 -3.69
N SER A 101 -17.40 15.11 -2.97
CA SER A 101 -17.28 15.20 -1.52
C SER A 101 -17.88 13.98 -0.80
N LYS A 102 -18.88 13.30 -1.39
CA LYS A 102 -19.51 12.12 -0.77
C LYS A 102 -18.55 10.94 -0.63
N GLU A 103 -17.54 10.87 -1.50
CA GLU A 103 -16.52 9.83 -1.53
C GLU A 103 -15.29 10.17 -0.67
N THR A 104 -15.31 11.32 0.01
CA THR A 104 -14.18 11.87 0.78
C THR A 104 -14.59 12.33 2.20
N ASP A 105 -15.61 11.68 2.77
CA ASP A 105 -16.21 12.03 4.07
C ASP A 105 -16.72 13.47 4.14
N GLY A 106 -17.26 13.98 3.02
CA GLY A 106 -17.77 15.35 2.90
C GLY A 106 -16.71 16.42 2.72
N LYS A 107 -15.42 16.06 2.62
CA LYS A 107 -14.30 17.02 2.50
C LYS A 107 -14.16 17.55 1.06
N SER A 108 -13.71 18.80 0.93
CA SER A 108 -13.51 19.44 -0.38
C SER A 108 -12.07 19.32 -0.89
N GLN A 109 -11.83 19.75 -2.14
CA GLN A 109 -10.47 19.88 -2.69
C GLN A 109 -9.62 20.85 -1.85
N GLU A 110 -10.25 21.91 -1.35
CA GLU A 110 -9.62 22.92 -0.49
C GLU A 110 -9.23 22.34 0.87
N ASP A 111 -10.02 21.44 1.43
CA ASP A 111 -9.67 20.72 2.67
C ASP A 111 -8.44 19.83 2.45
N TYR A 112 -8.38 19.15 1.29
CA TYR A 112 -7.21 18.35 0.95
C TYR A 112 -5.97 19.23 0.76
N ALA A 113 -6.09 20.34 0.01
CA ALA A 113 -4.99 21.30 -0.17
C ALA A 113 -4.52 21.89 1.17
N ARG A 114 -5.45 22.16 2.10
CA ARG A 114 -5.14 22.65 3.45
C ARG A 114 -4.36 21.61 4.25
N LEU A 115 -4.76 20.34 4.16
CA LEU A 115 -4.03 19.23 4.78
C LEU A 115 -2.63 19.10 4.19
N LEU A 116 -2.46 19.22 2.88
CA LEU A 116 -1.16 19.14 2.21
C LEU A 116 -0.26 20.35 2.52
N GLY A 117 -0.85 21.51 2.82
CA GLY A 117 -0.14 22.74 3.18
C GLY A 117 0.20 23.62 1.96
N PRO A 118 0.66 24.86 2.18
CA PRO A 118 0.79 25.86 1.11
C PRO A 118 2.01 25.63 0.20
N ASP A 119 3.05 24.97 0.67
CA ASP A 119 4.28 24.72 -0.10
C ASP A 119 4.06 23.61 -1.14
N LYS A 120 4.05 24.00 -2.42
CA LYS A 120 3.84 23.09 -3.55
C LYS A 120 5.04 22.17 -3.85
N ASN A 121 6.22 22.48 -3.30
CA ASN A 121 7.42 21.66 -3.45
C ASN A 121 7.66 20.72 -2.26
N LYS A 122 6.84 20.83 -1.22
CA LYS A 122 6.88 19.94 -0.05
C LYS A 122 6.75 18.50 -0.51
N LYS A 123 7.60 17.62 0.03
CA LYS A 123 7.51 16.18 -0.23
C LYS A 123 6.23 15.64 0.39
N ILE A 124 5.35 15.10 -0.45
CA ILE A 124 4.09 14.48 -0.07
C ILE A 124 4.18 12.99 -0.35
N ILE A 125 3.82 12.17 0.63
CA ILE A 125 3.84 10.72 0.54
C ILE A 125 2.44 10.22 0.85
N VAL A 126 1.77 9.64 -0.14
CA VAL A 126 0.39 9.18 -0.03
C VAL A 126 0.38 7.65 0.03
N TYR A 127 -0.37 7.07 0.97
CA TYR A 127 -0.45 5.62 1.13
C TYR A 127 -1.87 5.14 1.44
N CYS A 128 -2.06 3.83 1.32
CA CYS A 128 -3.32 3.13 1.63
C CYS A 128 -3.01 1.76 2.26
N GLY A 129 -3.83 0.74 2.00
CA GLY A 129 -3.66 -0.57 2.65
C GLY A 129 -2.47 -1.37 2.11
N PHE A 130 -2.41 -1.52 0.79
CA PHE A 130 -1.55 -2.48 0.08
C PHE A 130 -1.52 -2.18 -1.43
N VAL A 131 -0.65 -2.86 -2.18
CA VAL A 131 -0.34 -2.57 -3.60
C VAL A 131 -1.56 -2.49 -4.52
N LYS A 132 -2.51 -3.43 -4.38
CA LYS A 132 -3.73 -3.47 -5.21
C LYS A 132 -4.74 -2.35 -4.85
N CYS A 133 -4.61 -1.70 -3.69
CA CYS A 133 -5.51 -0.65 -3.24
C CYS A 133 -5.25 0.67 -3.98
N THR A 134 -6.32 1.27 -4.50
CA THR A 134 -6.29 2.42 -5.42
C THR A 134 -6.57 3.76 -4.74
N ARG A 135 -6.95 3.79 -3.45
CA ARG A 135 -7.24 5.03 -2.71
C ARG A 135 -6.06 6.01 -2.74
N SER A 136 -4.84 5.50 -2.58
CA SER A 136 -3.64 6.33 -2.60
C SER A 136 -3.27 6.81 -4.01
N HIS A 137 -3.70 6.11 -5.07
CA HIS A 137 -3.56 6.61 -6.44
C HIS A 137 -4.40 7.89 -6.60
N ASN A 138 -5.67 7.86 -6.19
CA ASN A 138 -6.54 9.03 -6.22
C ASN A 138 -5.96 10.21 -5.44
N GLY A 139 -5.51 9.97 -4.20
CA GLY A 139 -4.90 11.02 -3.37
C GLY A 139 -3.64 11.63 -4.00
N ALA A 140 -2.78 10.81 -4.61
CA ALA A 140 -1.59 11.30 -5.31
C ALA A 140 -1.94 12.08 -6.59
N VAL A 141 -2.88 11.59 -7.40
CA VAL A 141 -3.38 12.29 -8.60
C VAL A 141 -3.96 13.65 -8.24
N TRP A 142 -4.79 13.74 -7.19
CA TRP A 142 -5.36 15.00 -6.76
C TRP A 142 -4.31 15.97 -6.21
N ALA A 143 -3.29 15.48 -5.51
CA ALA A 143 -2.15 16.32 -5.14
C ALA A 143 -1.44 16.88 -6.38
N LYS A 144 -1.19 16.06 -7.42
CA LYS A 144 -0.64 16.56 -8.70
C LYS A 144 -1.54 17.60 -9.37
N LYS A 145 -2.86 17.35 -9.44
CA LYS A 145 -3.85 18.29 -10.00
C LYS A 145 -3.89 19.62 -9.25
N LEU A 146 -3.67 19.61 -7.93
CA LEU A 146 -3.57 20.80 -7.07
C LEU A 146 -2.20 21.51 -7.17
N GLY A 147 -1.33 21.08 -8.08
CA GLY A 147 -0.06 21.73 -8.41
C GLY A 147 1.13 21.30 -7.55
N TYR A 148 1.02 20.25 -6.73
CA TYR A 148 2.17 19.76 -5.97
C TYR A 148 3.16 19.04 -6.89
N THR A 149 4.44 19.38 -6.76
CA THR A 149 5.49 18.91 -7.67
C THR A 149 6.14 17.63 -7.16
N ASN A 150 6.26 17.48 -5.84
CA ASN A 150 7.04 16.44 -5.18
C ASN A 150 6.14 15.40 -4.48
N VAL A 151 5.40 14.62 -5.27
CA VAL A 151 4.39 13.67 -4.79
C VAL A 151 4.86 12.24 -5.02
N TYR A 152 4.83 11.45 -3.96
CA TYR A 152 5.14 10.02 -3.97
C TYR A 152 3.93 9.21 -3.48
N ARG A 153 3.78 8.01 -4.03
CA ARG A 153 2.94 6.97 -3.46
C ARG A 153 3.82 5.94 -2.74
N HIS A 154 3.43 5.53 -1.54
CA HIS A 154 3.97 4.32 -0.89
C HIS A 154 3.02 3.15 -1.20
N PRO A 155 3.34 2.28 -2.19
CA PRO A 155 2.36 1.32 -2.72
C PRO A 155 2.10 0.17 -1.74
N GLY A 156 3.10 -0.21 -0.96
CA GLY A 156 2.99 -1.28 0.03
C GLY A 156 2.03 -0.95 1.18
N GLY A 157 1.79 0.33 1.43
CA GLY A 157 0.83 0.81 2.41
C GLY A 157 1.13 0.35 3.85
N ILE A 158 0.11 0.44 4.71
CA ILE A 158 0.25 0.01 6.11
C ILE A 158 0.54 -1.49 6.25
N PHE A 159 0.18 -2.32 5.26
CA PHE A 159 0.47 -3.76 5.30
C PHE A 159 1.95 -4.04 5.15
N ALA A 160 2.62 -3.42 4.16
CA ALA A 160 4.07 -3.55 4.02
C ALA A 160 4.80 -2.90 5.20
N TRP A 161 4.29 -1.78 5.73
CA TRP A 161 4.86 -1.14 6.92
C TRP A 161 4.87 -2.06 8.14
N ARG A 162 3.73 -2.70 8.44
CA ARG A 162 3.62 -3.70 9.51
C ARG A 162 4.44 -4.95 9.21
N GLY A 163 4.46 -5.40 7.96
CA GLY A 163 5.24 -6.57 7.54
C GLY A 163 6.76 -6.35 7.64
N ALA A 164 7.21 -5.10 7.70
CA ALA A 164 8.59 -4.72 7.98
C ALA A 164 8.86 -4.50 9.49
N ASP A 165 7.90 -4.87 10.37
CA ASP A 165 7.96 -4.70 11.82
C ASP A 165 8.20 -3.24 12.27
N TYR A 166 7.77 -2.27 11.46
CA TYR A 166 7.88 -0.85 11.82
C TYR A 166 6.74 -0.41 12.73
N GLN A 167 7.07 0.46 13.69
CA GLN A 167 6.12 0.98 14.67
C GLN A 167 4.98 1.74 13.99
N VAL A 168 3.77 1.57 14.50
CA VAL A 168 2.57 2.29 14.06
C VAL A 168 2.08 3.20 15.18
N GLU A 169 1.45 4.30 14.81
CA GLU A 169 0.69 5.13 15.73
C GLU A 169 -0.79 4.72 15.70
N THR A 170 -1.53 4.93 16.79
CA THR A 170 -2.98 4.76 16.84
C THR A 170 -3.64 6.12 17.01
N GLY A 171 -4.80 6.32 16.39
CA GLY A 171 -5.50 7.59 16.48
C GLY A 171 -6.32 7.71 17.75
N GLU A 172 -6.23 8.84 18.44
CA GLU A 172 -7.29 9.34 19.33
C GLU A 172 -8.38 10.07 18.54
#